data_AF-A0A3M6ER40-F1
#
_entry.id   AF-A0A3M6ER40-F1
#
_cell.length_a   1.000
_cell.length_b   1.000
_cell.length_c   1.000
_cell.angle_alpha   90.00
_cell.angle_beta   90.00
_cell.angle_gamma   90.00
#
_symmetry.space_group_name_H-M   'P 1'
#
loop_
_entity.id
_entity.type
_entity.pdbx_description
1 polymer ?
#
loop_
_entity_poly.entity_id
_entity_poly.type
_entity_poly.pdbx_seq_one_letter_code
_entity_poly.pdbx_strand_id
1 'polypeptide(L)'
;MRLNLLLSGLLLVACSSGNAITLRTKDTPLNQLSEVNAKLAFTCVHEKIPAPSAETDVLFQYARWLQKNNQIPQDETVDIEIGRLYRIAAENNHYKANVNLQNGAMRGQFKLAGGERLRLSQQLIDAHVASGYYMVAIYLQKGAAGLQQDEDMSLRYFRKAADEGSAQAQAYVAEKLAPIKIAPDVARQMRRCAAEQGNGKAARALGVNLSERGNYQAALDAFQLGAAAGDETSASFLSKGFRGPQPDDRLYYLGQQEDLERAERYKQIWSMLSDWSYANPKVPEINDIVPLPPAKLPAWDGKLKWVEEREANVPPPKPSEALIELLAKAMVLDPKTGKPLPGSPVYSKED
;
A
#
# COMPACT_ATOMS: atom_id res chain seq x y z
N MET A 1 69.63 -21.65 41.79
CA MET A 1 70.45 -20.43 42.00
C MET A 1 70.30 -19.53 40.79
N ARG A 2 69.82 -18.31 41.03
CA ARG A 2 70.03 -17.04 40.28
C ARG A 2 69.66 -17.02 38.77
N LEU A 3 68.61 -16.29 38.39
CA LEU A 3 68.56 -14.82 38.17
C LEU A 3 69.15 -14.44 36.80
N ASN A 4 68.31 -13.96 35.89
CA ASN A 4 68.49 -12.62 35.30
C ASN A 4 67.21 -12.18 34.58
N LEU A 5 66.61 -11.11 35.11
CA LEU A 5 65.72 -10.20 34.42
C LEU A 5 66.45 -9.53 33.25
N LEU A 6 65.69 -9.10 32.23
CA LEU A 6 65.65 -7.68 31.86
C LEU A 6 64.37 -7.37 31.06
N LEU A 7 63.63 -6.40 31.60
CA LEU A 7 62.45 -5.73 31.06
C LEU A 7 62.75 -4.92 29.80
N SER A 8 61.72 -4.78 28.96
CA SER A 8 61.18 -3.56 28.32
C SER A 8 60.61 -3.94 26.95
N GLY A 9 59.36 -3.69 26.56
CA GLY A 9 58.36 -2.72 27.00
C GLY A 9 58.07 -1.79 25.83
N LEU A 10 57.04 -2.10 25.02
CA LEU A 10 56.31 -1.11 24.21
C LEU A 10 54.99 -1.70 23.67
N LEU A 11 53.90 -1.16 24.19
CA LEU A 11 52.52 -1.32 23.74
C LEU A 11 52.32 -0.54 22.43
N LEU A 12 51.69 -1.16 21.42
CA LEU A 12 50.98 -0.46 20.34
C LEU A 12 49.70 -1.22 20.00
N VAL A 13 48.62 -0.77 20.63
CA VAL A 13 47.27 -0.52 20.08
C VAL A 13 46.80 -1.43 18.94
N ALA A 14 45.94 -2.41 19.26
CA ALA A 14 45.04 -3.04 18.30
C ALA A 14 43.77 -2.18 18.15
N CYS A 15 43.71 -1.37 17.09
CA CYS A 15 42.49 -0.66 16.69
C CYS A 15 41.67 -1.48 15.70
N SER A 16 40.44 -1.79 16.13
CA SER A 16 39.20 -1.86 15.35
C SER A 16 39.30 -2.12 13.83
N SER A 17 38.78 -3.27 13.42
CA SER A 17 38.26 -3.52 12.08
C SER A 17 37.07 -2.60 11.78
N GLY A 18 37.38 -1.36 11.39
CA GLY A 18 36.44 -0.40 10.85
C GLY A 18 36.15 -0.66 9.37
N ASN A 19 34.89 -0.48 9.00
CA ASN A 19 34.31 -0.41 7.65
C ASN A 19 35.35 -0.23 6.52
N ALA A 20 35.55 -1.30 5.74
CA ALA A 20 36.15 -1.17 4.42
C ALA A 20 35.18 -0.40 3.52
N ILE A 21 35.40 0.90 3.40
CA ILE A 21 34.85 1.71 2.31
C ILE A 21 35.46 1.13 1.03
N THR A 22 34.69 0.33 0.31
CA THR A 22 35.05 -0.08 -1.06
C THR A 22 34.99 1.15 -1.96
N LEU A 23 36.10 1.89 -2.06
CA LEU A 23 36.30 2.81 -3.16
C LEU A 23 36.18 2.01 -4.46
N ARG A 24 35.22 2.37 -5.31
CA ARG A 24 35.17 1.89 -6.70
C ARG A 24 36.49 2.22 -7.37
N THR A 25 37.33 1.22 -7.58
CA THR A 25 38.46 1.33 -8.48
C THR A 25 37.93 1.39 -9.92
N LYS A 26 38.67 2.08 -10.78
CA LYS A 26 38.38 2.36 -12.20
C LYS A 26 38.13 1.09 -13.06
N ASP A 27 38.35 -0.09 -12.49
CA ASP A 27 38.39 -1.39 -13.17
C ASP A 27 37.26 -2.33 -12.76
N THR A 28 36.22 -1.85 -12.08
CA THR A 28 34.99 -2.67 -11.91
C THR A 28 34.31 -2.77 -13.28
N PRO A 29 34.14 -3.97 -13.87
CA PRO A 29 33.49 -4.10 -15.17
C PRO A 29 32.09 -3.48 -15.09
N LEU A 30 31.77 -2.58 -16.02
CA LEU A 30 30.40 -2.13 -16.20
C LEU A 30 29.55 -3.38 -16.45
N ASN A 31 28.50 -3.59 -15.64
CA ASN A 31 27.54 -4.67 -15.89
C ASN A 31 27.11 -4.62 -17.36
N GLN A 32 27.05 -5.77 -18.02
CA GLN A 32 26.61 -5.81 -19.41
C GLN A 32 25.18 -5.26 -19.50
N LEU A 33 24.88 -4.51 -20.56
CA LEU A 33 23.56 -3.89 -20.76
C LEU A 33 22.41 -4.93 -20.68
N SER A 34 22.68 -6.17 -21.11
CA SER A 34 21.78 -7.31 -20.97
C SER A 34 21.44 -7.66 -19.51
N GLU A 35 22.44 -7.66 -18.63
CA GLU A 35 22.26 -7.92 -17.19
C GLU A 35 21.49 -6.78 -16.49
N VAL A 36 21.75 -5.54 -16.91
CA VAL A 36 21.01 -4.38 -16.41
C VAL A 36 19.54 -4.47 -16.84
N ASN A 37 19.28 -4.78 -18.10
CA ASN A 37 17.92 -4.94 -18.63
C ASN A 37 17.18 -6.11 -17.96
N ALA A 38 17.86 -7.24 -17.72
CA ALA A 38 17.28 -8.37 -17.00
C ALA A 38 16.89 -8.01 -15.57
N LYS A 39 17.71 -7.21 -14.86
CA LYS A 39 17.41 -6.74 -13.49
C LYS A 39 16.23 -5.75 -13.43
N LEU A 40 16.02 -4.99 -14.52
CA LEU A 40 14.91 -4.04 -14.65
C LEU A 40 13.62 -4.66 -15.17
N ALA A 41 13.66 -5.87 -15.74
CA ALA A 41 12.48 -6.56 -16.24
C ALA A 41 11.40 -6.66 -15.15
N PHE A 42 10.14 -6.49 -15.55
CA PHE A 42 9.00 -6.54 -14.64
C PHE A 42 7.91 -7.39 -15.28
N THR A 43 7.29 -8.24 -14.46
CA THR A 43 6.10 -8.99 -14.83
C THR A 43 4.99 -8.56 -13.87
N CYS A 44 3.83 -8.19 -14.41
CA CYS A 44 2.72 -7.81 -13.57
C CYS A 44 2.24 -9.01 -12.74
N VAL A 45 2.23 -8.83 -11.42
CA VAL A 45 1.66 -9.76 -10.46
C VAL A 45 0.64 -8.98 -9.64
N HIS A 46 -0.54 -9.55 -9.43
CA HIS A 46 -1.52 -9.00 -8.50
C HIS A 46 -1.34 -9.67 -7.13
N GLU A 47 -1.35 -8.87 -6.08
CA GLU A 47 -1.23 -9.36 -4.71
C GLU A 47 -2.40 -10.29 -4.38
N LYS A 48 -2.08 -11.45 -3.81
CA LYS A 48 -3.06 -12.42 -3.33
C LYS A 48 -3.02 -12.44 -1.82
N ILE A 49 -4.17 -12.21 -1.20
CA ILE A 49 -4.32 -12.30 0.25
C ILE A 49 -5.14 -13.56 0.54
N PRO A 50 -4.62 -14.53 1.31
CA PRO A 50 -5.38 -15.73 1.69
C PRO A 50 -6.71 -15.38 2.37
N ALA A 51 -7.72 -16.20 2.13
CA ALA A 51 -9.04 -16.02 2.73
C ALA A 51 -8.96 -16.26 4.26
N PRO A 52 -9.58 -15.40 5.08
CA PRO A 52 -9.64 -15.62 6.52
C PRO A 52 -10.65 -16.71 6.90
N SER A 53 -10.60 -17.16 8.15
CA SER A 53 -11.69 -17.95 8.72
C SER A 53 -12.93 -17.07 8.96
N ALA A 54 -14.12 -17.68 9.02
CA ALA A 54 -15.35 -16.96 9.31
C ALA A 54 -15.30 -16.26 10.68
N GLU A 55 -14.72 -16.93 11.68
CA GLU A 55 -14.57 -16.43 13.04
C GLU A 55 -13.73 -15.16 13.11
N THR A 56 -12.60 -15.14 12.40
CA THR A 56 -11.70 -13.99 12.40
C THR A 56 -12.23 -12.85 11.53
N ASP A 57 -12.96 -13.17 10.46
CA ASP A 57 -13.61 -12.16 9.61
C ASP A 57 -14.70 -11.41 10.38
N VAL A 58 -15.45 -12.04 11.31
CA VAL A 58 -16.40 -11.33 12.18
C VAL A 58 -15.72 -10.21 12.96
N LEU A 59 -14.56 -10.47 13.58
CA LEU A 59 -13.78 -9.47 14.31
C LEU A 59 -13.31 -8.35 13.36
N PHE A 60 -12.80 -8.71 12.18
CA PHE A 60 -12.32 -7.75 11.20
C PHE A 60 -13.44 -6.84 10.66
N GLN A 61 -14.58 -7.40 10.25
CA GLN A 61 -15.71 -6.62 9.71
C GLN A 61 -16.27 -5.67 10.77
N TYR A 62 -16.42 -6.12 12.02
CA TYR A 62 -16.87 -5.26 13.09
C TYR A 62 -15.86 -4.15 13.43
N ALA A 63 -14.56 -4.46 13.46
CA ALA A 63 -13.50 -3.45 13.63
C ALA A 63 -13.47 -2.43 12.47
N ARG A 64 -13.71 -2.86 11.22
CA ARG A 64 -13.87 -1.97 10.06
C ARG A 64 -15.06 -1.04 10.23
N TRP A 65 -16.19 -1.56 10.69
CA TRP A 65 -17.39 -0.76 10.93
C TRP A 65 -17.18 0.26 12.07
N LEU A 66 -16.56 -0.14 13.19
CA LEU A 66 -16.15 0.79 14.25
C LEU A 66 -15.23 1.88 13.70
N GLN A 67 -14.20 1.50 12.95
CA GLN A 67 -13.24 2.45 12.37
C GLN A 67 -13.89 3.42 11.39
N LYS A 68 -14.87 2.97 10.59
CA LYS A 68 -15.69 3.83 9.70
C LYS A 68 -16.47 4.86 10.50
N ASN A 69 -17.01 4.48 11.66
CA ASN A 69 -17.81 5.34 12.53
C ASN A 69 -16.96 6.20 13.49
N ASN A 70 -15.64 5.96 13.56
CA ASN A 70 -14.70 6.68 14.43
C ASN A 70 -13.74 7.59 13.65
N GLN A 71 -14.13 8.08 12.46
CA GLN A 71 -13.24 8.89 11.63
C GLN A 71 -13.18 10.36 12.07
N ILE A 72 -14.33 10.99 12.35
CA ILE A 72 -14.45 12.42 12.71
C ILE A 72 -15.72 12.64 13.57
N PRO A 73 -15.62 13.15 14.82
CA PRO A 73 -14.40 13.22 15.63
C PRO A 73 -13.93 11.80 15.99
N GLN A 74 -12.62 11.66 16.19
CA GLN A 74 -12.02 10.39 16.59
C GLN A 74 -12.07 10.23 18.11
N ASP A 75 -12.53 9.07 18.58
CA ASP A 75 -12.53 8.66 19.99
C ASP A 75 -11.42 7.62 20.22
N GLU A 76 -10.43 7.97 21.05
CA GLU A 76 -9.30 7.08 21.38
C GLU A 76 -9.76 5.77 22.06
N THR A 77 -10.88 5.79 22.79
CA THR A 77 -11.40 4.59 23.46
C THR A 77 -11.92 3.56 22.44
N VAL A 78 -12.51 4.03 21.34
CA VAL A 78 -12.96 3.19 20.23
C VAL A 78 -11.75 2.67 19.44
N ASP A 79 -10.67 3.44 19.31
CA ASP A 79 -9.43 2.97 18.67
C ASP A 79 -8.73 1.86 19.45
N ILE A 80 -8.79 1.88 20.78
CA ILE A 80 -8.31 0.78 21.62
C ILE A 80 -9.06 -0.51 21.27
N GLU A 81 -10.39 -0.43 21.12
CA GLU A 81 -11.22 -1.58 20.75
C GLU A 81 -10.95 -2.05 19.32
N ILE A 82 -10.84 -1.13 18.36
CA ILE A 82 -10.49 -1.47 16.97
C ILE A 82 -9.13 -2.17 16.91
N GLY A 83 -8.13 -1.62 17.61
CA GLY A 83 -6.80 -2.20 17.71
C GLY A 83 -6.81 -3.59 18.34
N ARG A 84 -7.57 -3.79 19.42
CA ARG A 84 -7.78 -5.10 20.05
C ARG A 84 -8.33 -6.13 19.07
N LEU A 85 -9.42 -5.80 18.38
CA LEU A 85 -10.08 -6.70 17.44
C LEU A 85 -9.20 -7.04 16.24
N TYR A 86 -8.54 -6.05 15.64
CA TYR A 86 -7.60 -6.31 14.56
C TYR A 86 -6.41 -7.14 15.00
N ARG A 87 -5.87 -6.92 16.20
CA ARG A 87 -4.76 -7.71 16.73
C ARG A 87 -5.16 -9.17 16.91
N ILE A 88 -6.28 -9.45 17.58
CA ILE A 88 -6.76 -10.84 17.77
C ILE A 88 -7.01 -11.52 16.42
N ALA A 89 -7.64 -10.82 15.47
CA ALA A 89 -7.85 -11.37 14.13
C ALA A 89 -6.51 -11.62 13.39
N ALA A 90 -5.58 -10.66 13.43
CA ALA A 90 -4.27 -10.75 12.77
C ALA A 90 -3.44 -11.94 13.29
N GLU A 91 -3.38 -12.13 14.61
CA GLU A 91 -2.67 -13.26 15.22
C GLU A 91 -3.32 -14.61 14.89
N ASN A 92 -4.61 -14.61 14.52
CA ASN A 92 -5.32 -15.77 14.01
C ASN A 92 -5.35 -15.79 12.46
N ASN A 93 -4.30 -15.30 11.81
CA ASN A 93 -4.08 -15.34 10.35
C ASN A 93 -5.05 -14.50 9.49
N HIS A 94 -5.71 -13.48 10.06
CA HIS A 94 -6.49 -12.54 9.26
C HIS A 94 -5.60 -11.44 8.66
N TYR A 95 -5.01 -11.71 7.49
CA TYR A 95 -3.97 -10.85 6.89
C TYR A 95 -4.42 -9.42 6.54
N LYS A 96 -5.71 -9.20 6.21
CA LYS A 96 -6.23 -7.83 6.03
C LYS A 96 -6.32 -7.06 7.36
N ALA A 97 -6.54 -7.75 8.47
CA ALA A 97 -6.57 -7.15 9.80
C ALA A 97 -5.15 -6.76 10.21
N ASN A 98 -4.19 -7.65 9.93
CA ASN A 98 -2.76 -7.38 10.09
C ASN A 98 -2.35 -6.12 9.31
N VAL A 99 -2.63 -6.05 8.01
CA VAL A 99 -2.33 -4.86 7.17
C VAL A 99 -2.98 -3.59 7.72
N ASN A 100 -4.25 -3.65 8.15
CA ASN A 100 -4.95 -2.50 8.72
C ASN A 100 -4.38 -2.06 10.08
N LEU A 101 -4.01 -3.00 10.94
CA LEU A 101 -3.39 -2.74 12.23
C LEU A 101 -2.04 -2.04 12.04
N GLN A 102 -1.19 -2.55 11.16
CA GLN A 102 0.11 -1.93 10.86
C GLN A 102 -0.05 -0.55 10.22
N ASN A 103 -0.99 -0.39 9.29
CA ASN A 103 -1.30 0.91 8.68
C ASN A 103 -1.78 1.95 9.70
N GLY A 104 -2.69 1.55 10.61
CA GLY A 104 -3.14 2.42 11.69
C GLY A 104 -2.00 2.77 12.65
N ALA A 105 -1.11 1.82 12.94
CA ALA A 105 0.08 2.09 13.76
C ALA A 105 1.04 3.09 13.12
N MET A 106 1.23 3.04 11.80
CA MET A 106 2.04 4.01 11.05
C MET A 106 1.41 5.41 11.02
N ARG A 107 0.09 5.52 11.18
CA ARG A 107 -0.65 6.78 11.28
C ARG A 107 -0.81 7.29 12.71
N GLY A 108 -0.31 6.53 13.70
CA GLY A 108 -0.45 6.85 15.13
C GLY A 108 -1.82 6.50 15.73
N GLN A 109 -2.72 5.86 14.98
CA GLN A 109 -4.04 5.44 15.46
C GLN A 109 -3.93 4.27 16.46
N PHE A 110 -2.99 3.35 16.23
CA PHE A 110 -2.79 2.19 17.09
C PHE A 110 -1.37 2.16 17.67
N LYS A 111 -1.24 1.70 18.92
CA LYS A 111 0.06 1.56 19.59
C LYS A 111 0.56 0.12 19.46
N LEU A 112 1.60 -0.04 18.63
CA LEU A 112 2.31 -1.30 18.41
C LEU A 112 3.79 -1.13 18.72
N ALA A 113 4.38 -2.10 19.42
CA ALA A 113 5.81 -2.18 19.68
C ALA A 113 6.61 -2.45 18.39
N GLY A 114 7.93 -2.23 18.43
CA GLY A 114 8.80 -2.48 17.27
C GLY A 114 8.82 -3.96 16.87
N GLY A 115 9.06 -4.84 17.85
CA GLY A 115 9.03 -6.29 17.65
C GLY A 115 7.70 -6.78 17.08
N GLU A 116 6.57 -6.33 17.64
CA GLU A 116 5.22 -6.62 17.13
C GLU A 116 5.06 -6.26 15.65
N ARG A 117 5.48 -5.07 15.21
CA ARG A 117 5.39 -4.64 13.80
C ARG A 117 6.20 -5.54 12.86
N LEU A 118 7.43 -5.87 13.24
CA LEU A 118 8.29 -6.74 12.43
C LEU A 118 7.74 -8.17 12.35
N ARG A 119 7.24 -8.70 13.46
CA ARG A 119 6.61 -10.03 13.51
C ARG A 119 5.36 -10.08 12.64
N LEU A 120 4.48 -9.08 12.73
CA LEU A 120 3.29 -8.99 11.87
C LEU A 120 3.68 -8.86 10.38
N SER A 121 4.75 -8.15 10.05
CA SER A 121 5.29 -8.10 8.70
C SER A 121 5.84 -9.45 8.23
N GLN A 122 6.53 -10.18 9.11
CA GLN A 122 7.02 -11.53 8.81
C GLN A 122 5.88 -12.52 8.57
N GLN A 123 4.80 -12.47 9.37
CA GLN A 123 3.60 -13.29 9.14
C GLN A 123 2.99 -13.06 7.75
N LEU A 124 2.98 -11.82 7.25
CA LEU A 124 2.52 -11.52 5.90
C LEU A 124 3.47 -12.12 4.84
N ILE A 125 4.78 -12.00 5.03
CA ILE A 125 5.80 -12.56 4.12
C ILE A 125 5.68 -14.09 4.05
N ASP A 126 5.56 -14.75 5.21
CA ASP A 126 5.44 -16.22 5.30
C ASP A 126 4.16 -16.72 4.63
N ALA A 127 3.11 -15.89 4.62
CA ALA A 127 1.85 -16.15 3.92
C ALA A 127 1.85 -15.73 2.44
N HIS A 128 3.00 -15.33 1.90
CA HIS A 128 3.16 -14.81 0.53
C HIS A 128 2.30 -13.58 0.22
N VAL A 129 2.03 -12.75 1.23
CA VAL A 129 1.35 -11.47 1.09
C VAL A 129 2.40 -10.37 0.93
N ALA A 130 2.53 -9.85 -0.30
CA ALA A 130 3.56 -8.90 -0.71
C ALA A 130 3.62 -7.62 0.17
N SER A 131 2.50 -7.23 0.78
CA SER A 131 2.41 -6.13 1.73
C SER A 131 3.38 -6.29 2.91
N GLY A 132 3.74 -7.51 3.31
CA GLY A 132 4.75 -7.72 4.35
C GLY A 132 6.12 -7.13 3.98
N TYR A 133 6.59 -7.38 2.76
CA TYR A 133 7.82 -6.76 2.24
C TYR A 133 7.69 -5.23 2.14
N TYR A 134 6.51 -4.72 1.74
CA TYR A 134 6.24 -3.28 1.68
C TYR A 134 6.32 -2.61 3.06
N MET A 135 5.78 -3.25 4.11
CA MET A 135 5.86 -2.74 5.48
C MET A 135 7.31 -2.64 5.96
N VAL A 136 8.11 -3.70 5.75
CA VAL A 136 9.54 -3.70 6.09
C VAL A 136 10.30 -2.60 5.34
N ALA A 137 10.00 -2.40 4.05
CA ALA A 137 10.60 -1.32 3.27
C ALA A 137 10.34 0.06 3.90
N ILE A 138 9.10 0.32 4.33
CA ILE A 138 8.73 1.58 5.01
C ILE A 138 9.45 1.72 6.36
N TYR A 139 9.61 0.64 7.12
CA TYR A 139 10.34 0.67 8.39
C TYR A 139 11.83 0.97 8.21
N LEU A 140 12.48 0.35 7.22
CA LEU A 140 13.86 0.65 6.84
C LEU A 140 14.02 2.07 6.32
N GLN A 141 13.08 2.57 5.51
CA GLN A 141 13.11 3.94 5.00
C GLN A 141 13.05 4.98 6.12
N LYS A 142 12.30 4.70 7.19
CA LYS A 142 12.04 5.65 8.27
C LYS A 142 12.90 5.44 9.52
N GLY A 143 13.67 4.36 9.58
CA GLY A 143 14.36 3.96 10.82
C GLY A 143 13.37 3.67 11.95
N ALA A 144 12.36 2.84 11.67
CA ALA A 144 11.26 2.55 12.59
C ALA A 144 11.18 1.05 12.93
N ALA A 145 10.32 0.71 13.90
CA ALA A 145 10.10 -0.67 14.34
C ALA A 145 11.36 -1.40 14.83
N GLY A 146 12.36 -0.66 15.35
CA GLY A 146 13.64 -1.20 15.80
C GLY A 146 14.70 -1.37 14.69
N LEU A 147 14.36 -1.02 13.44
CA LEU A 147 15.31 -1.00 12.33
C LEU A 147 16.00 0.36 12.24
N GLN A 148 17.30 0.35 11.95
CA GLN A 148 18.02 1.56 11.57
C GLN A 148 17.59 1.99 10.16
N GLN A 149 17.67 3.31 9.91
CA GLN A 149 17.36 3.83 8.59
C GLN A 149 18.37 3.30 7.56
N ASP A 150 17.89 2.64 6.52
CA ASP A 150 18.70 2.08 5.43
C ASP A 150 17.92 2.19 4.12
N GLU A 151 18.24 3.22 3.32
CA GLU A 151 17.53 3.50 2.07
C GLU A 151 17.81 2.46 0.98
N ASP A 152 19.03 1.92 0.92
CA ASP A 152 19.40 0.93 -0.09
C ASP A 152 18.69 -0.40 0.16
N MET A 153 18.61 -0.83 1.42
CA MET A 153 17.85 -2.01 1.79
C MET A 153 16.36 -1.79 1.60
N SER A 154 15.84 -0.62 1.99
CA SER A 154 14.45 -0.23 1.74
C SER A 154 14.07 -0.35 0.27
N LEU A 155 14.88 0.16 -0.66
CA LEU A 155 14.63 0.05 -2.10
C LEU A 155 14.61 -1.41 -2.58
N ARG A 156 15.44 -2.29 -2.02
CA ARG A 156 15.41 -3.74 -2.33
C ARG A 156 14.11 -4.38 -1.86
N TYR A 157 13.63 -4.04 -0.67
CA TYR A 157 12.36 -4.53 -0.14
C TYR A 157 11.16 -3.98 -0.93
N PHE A 158 11.17 -2.70 -1.33
CA PHE A 158 10.14 -2.16 -2.23
C PHE A 158 10.12 -2.88 -3.57
N ARG A 159 11.28 -3.14 -4.17
CA ARG A 159 11.37 -3.90 -5.43
C ARG A 159 10.83 -5.31 -5.25
N LYS A 160 11.22 -6.01 -4.17
CA LYS A 160 10.72 -7.35 -3.85
C LYS A 160 9.20 -7.35 -3.68
N ALA A 161 8.64 -6.39 -2.93
CA ALA A 161 7.20 -6.24 -2.75
C ALA A 161 6.47 -5.96 -4.07
N ALA A 162 7.06 -5.15 -4.96
CA ALA A 162 6.48 -4.84 -6.26
C ALA A 162 6.43 -6.07 -7.18
N ASP A 163 7.52 -6.85 -7.19
CA ASP A 163 7.64 -8.08 -7.97
C ASP A 163 6.72 -9.19 -7.46
N GLU A 164 6.38 -9.19 -6.16
CA GLU A 164 5.38 -10.09 -5.56
C GLU A 164 3.94 -9.57 -5.60
N GLY A 165 3.73 -8.35 -6.09
CA GLY A 165 2.40 -7.88 -6.48
C GLY A 165 1.81 -6.75 -5.64
N SER A 166 2.50 -6.26 -4.60
CA SER A 166 1.98 -5.14 -3.79
C SER A 166 1.73 -3.91 -4.66
N ALA A 167 0.47 -3.50 -4.77
CA ALA A 167 0.08 -2.36 -5.59
C ALA A 167 0.71 -1.04 -5.11
N GLN A 168 0.92 -0.86 -3.80
CA GLN A 168 1.64 0.30 -3.28
C GLN A 168 3.13 0.27 -3.66
N ALA A 169 3.77 -0.90 -3.57
CA ALA A 169 5.17 -1.05 -3.93
C ALA A 169 5.40 -0.86 -5.44
N GLN A 170 4.52 -1.43 -6.28
CA GLN A 170 4.55 -1.21 -7.73
C GLN A 170 4.47 0.27 -8.09
N ALA A 171 3.55 1.01 -7.46
CA ALA A 171 3.43 2.46 -7.65
C ALA A 171 4.70 3.20 -7.19
N TYR A 172 5.24 2.84 -6.03
CA TYR A 172 6.44 3.46 -5.47
C TYR A 172 7.68 3.24 -6.35
N VAL A 173 7.94 1.99 -6.76
CA VAL A 173 9.08 1.67 -7.62
C VAL A 173 8.91 2.31 -8.99
N ALA A 174 7.69 2.34 -9.54
CA ALA A 174 7.42 3.02 -10.79
C ALA A 174 7.78 4.51 -10.75
N GLU A 175 7.54 5.20 -9.63
CA GLU A 175 7.93 6.60 -9.47
C GLU A 175 9.46 6.79 -9.61
N LYS A 176 10.25 5.88 -9.04
CA LYS A 176 11.72 5.92 -9.15
C LYS A 176 12.21 5.60 -10.57
N LEU A 177 11.50 4.74 -11.30
CA LEU A 177 11.85 4.34 -12.66
C LEU A 177 11.32 5.27 -13.76
N ALA A 178 10.32 6.10 -13.45
CA ALA A 178 9.64 6.98 -14.40
C ALA A 178 10.52 8.03 -15.11
N PRO A 179 11.60 8.57 -14.50
CA PRO A 179 12.46 9.52 -15.20
C PRO A 179 12.99 8.95 -16.52
N ILE A 180 13.02 9.80 -17.56
CA ILE A 180 13.27 9.37 -18.95
C ILE A 180 14.62 8.65 -19.15
N LYS A 181 15.58 8.90 -18.26
CA LYS A 181 16.94 8.34 -18.29
C LYS A 181 17.11 7.04 -17.50
N ILE A 182 16.04 6.51 -16.87
CA ILE A 182 16.10 5.31 -16.02
C ILE A 182 15.40 4.13 -16.71
N ALA A 183 14.09 3.96 -16.51
CA ALA A 183 13.32 2.87 -17.11
C ALA A 183 11.83 3.24 -17.25
N PRO A 184 11.50 4.30 -18.02
CA PRO A 184 10.13 4.84 -18.09
C PRO A 184 9.11 3.81 -18.62
N ASP A 185 9.55 2.85 -19.43
CA ASP A 185 8.70 1.82 -20.01
C ASP A 185 8.27 0.79 -18.96
N VAL A 186 9.23 0.36 -18.11
CA VAL A 186 8.96 -0.49 -16.94
C VAL A 186 8.08 0.25 -15.93
N ALA A 187 8.33 1.55 -15.72
CA ALA A 187 7.48 2.37 -14.84
C ALA A 187 6.01 2.40 -15.30
N ARG A 188 5.74 2.49 -16.61
CA ARG A 188 4.38 2.42 -17.14
C ARG A 188 3.73 1.05 -16.90
N GLN A 189 4.49 -0.04 -17.08
CA GLN A 189 3.99 -1.39 -16.81
C GLN A 189 3.62 -1.57 -15.33
N MET A 190 4.47 -1.12 -14.42
CA MET A 190 4.21 -1.15 -12.97
C MET A 190 3.01 -0.28 -12.57
N ARG A 191 2.90 0.94 -13.13
CA ARG A 191 1.74 1.80 -12.86
C ARG A 191 0.44 1.17 -13.34
N ARG A 192 0.46 0.52 -14.52
CA ARG A 192 -0.72 -0.20 -15.04
C ARG A 192 -1.11 -1.35 -14.11
N CYS A 193 -0.14 -2.17 -13.71
CA CYS A 193 -0.37 -3.28 -12.78
C CYS A 193 -0.94 -2.80 -11.43
N ALA A 194 -0.40 -1.70 -10.87
CA ALA A 194 -0.91 -1.11 -9.64
C ALA A 194 -2.33 -0.52 -9.82
N ALA A 195 -2.59 0.12 -10.97
CA ALA A 195 -3.89 0.70 -11.29
C ALA A 195 -5.00 -0.35 -11.41
N GLU A 196 -4.70 -1.49 -12.04
CA GLU A 196 -5.61 -2.65 -12.15
C GLU A 196 -5.98 -3.22 -10.77
N GLN A 197 -5.11 -3.06 -9.77
CA GLN A 197 -5.35 -3.44 -8.38
C GLN A 197 -6.03 -2.33 -7.54
N GLY A 198 -6.46 -1.23 -8.17
CA GLY A 198 -7.16 -0.13 -7.49
C GLY A 198 -6.25 0.93 -6.88
N ASN A 199 -4.99 1.04 -7.31
CA ASN A 199 -4.12 2.16 -6.94
C ASN A 199 -4.42 3.39 -7.81
N GLY A 200 -5.33 4.25 -7.35
CA GLY A 200 -5.77 5.44 -8.07
C GLY A 200 -4.65 6.43 -8.41
N LYS A 201 -3.66 6.61 -7.52
CA LYS A 201 -2.51 7.48 -7.78
C LYS A 201 -1.63 6.96 -8.92
N ALA A 202 -1.44 5.65 -9.00
CA ALA A 202 -0.70 5.01 -10.10
C ALA A 202 -1.47 5.12 -11.42
N ALA A 203 -2.79 4.92 -11.37
CA ALA A 203 -3.69 5.07 -12.51
C ALA A 203 -3.65 6.50 -13.09
N ARG A 204 -3.78 7.51 -12.22
CA ARG A 204 -3.61 8.92 -12.57
C ARG A 204 -2.27 9.21 -13.21
N ALA A 205 -1.17 8.76 -12.58
CA ALA A 205 0.17 8.98 -13.09
C ALA A 205 0.44 8.27 -14.42
N LEU A 206 -0.23 7.14 -14.67
CA LEU A 206 -0.22 6.47 -15.96
C LEU A 206 -1.02 7.24 -17.01
N GLY A 207 -2.23 7.70 -16.67
CA GLY A 207 -3.09 8.48 -17.56
C GLY A 207 -2.42 9.74 -18.05
N VAL A 208 -1.84 10.54 -17.14
CA VAL A 208 -1.08 11.76 -17.49
C VAL A 208 0.11 11.43 -18.39
N ASN A 209 0.89 10.40 -18.06
CA ASN A 209 2.05 10.06 -18.87
C ASN A 209 1.68 9.56 -20.28
N LEU A 210 0.53 8.89 -20.43
CA LEU A 210 0.04 8.43 -21.73
C LEU A 210 -0.56 9.57 -22.55
N SER A 211 -1.27 10.51 -21.92
CA SER A 211 -1.84 11.68 -22.61
C SER A 211 -0.74 12.60 -23.14
N GLU A 212 0.31 12.86 -22.36
CA GLU A 212 1.48 13.64 -22.79
C GLU A 212 2.20 13.01 -23.99
N ARG A 213 2.13 11.68 -24.12
CA ARG A 213 2.70 10.92 -25.24
C ARG A 213 1.76 10.81 -26.45
N GLY A 214 0.57 11.39 -26.38
CA GLY A 214 -0.45 11.29 -27.44
C GLY A 214 -1.16 9.94 -27.52
N ASN A 215 -0.97 9.04 -26.55
CA ASN A 215 -1.70 7.77 -26.48
C ASN A 215 -3.01 7.95 -25.71
N TYR A 216 -3.93 8.68 -26.31
CA TYR A 216 -5.13 9.16 -25.61
C TYR A 216 -6.09 8.04 -25.21
N GLN A 217 -6.27 7.01 -26.04
CA GLN A 217 -7.14 5.89 -25.68
C GLN A 217 -6.62 5.15 -24.44
N ALA A 218 -5.33 4.84 -24.39
CA ALA A 218 -4.75 4.18 -23.22
C ALA A 218 -4.74 5.11 -21.98
N ALA A 219 -4.68 6.44 -22.19
CA ALA A 219 -4.84 7.42 -21.11
C ALA A 219 -6.26 7.40 -20.53
N LEU A 220 -7.29 7.32 -21.37
CA LEU A 220 -8.69 7.17 -20.92
C LEU A 220 -8.86 5.90 -20.09
N ASP A 221 -8.34 4.76 -20.55
CA ASP A 221 -8.42 3.50 -19.80
C ASP A 221 -7.75 3.65 -18.41
N ALA A 222 -6.59 4.30 -18.35
CA ALA A 222 -5.87 4.53 -17.10
C ALA A 222 -6.61 5.49 -16.17
N PHE A 223 -7.18 6.58 -16.68
CA PHE A 223 -8.01 7.47 -15.87
C PHE A 223 -9.30 6.79 -15.41
N GLN A 224 -9.89 5.91 -16.22
CA GLN A 224 -11.08 5.13 -15.84
C GLN A 224 -10.77 4.19 -14.67
N LEU A 225 -9.63 3.49 -14.70
CA LEU A 225 -9.13 2.74 -13.54
C LEU A 225 -8.94 3.65 -12.32
N GLY A 226 -8.44 4.87 -12.53
CA GLY A 226 -8.28 5.87 -11.47
C GLY A 226 -9.62 6.28 -10.84
N ALA A 227 -10.62 6.60 -11.66
CA ALA A 227 -11.96 6.93 -11.20
C ALA A 227 -12.62 5.74 -10.47
N ALA A 228 -12.46 4.51 -10.97
CA ALA A 228 -12.93 3.30 -10.29
C ALA A 228 -12.27 3.14 -8.90
N ALA A 229 -10.98 3.43 -8.83
CA ALA A 229 -10.20 3.46 -7.61
C ALA A 229 -10.47 4.70 -6.72
N GLY A 230 -11.42 5.56 -7.10
CA GLY A 230 -11.81 6.74 -6.33
C GLY A 230 -10.79 7.89 -6.33
N ASP A 231 -9.86 7.93 -7.29
CA ASP A 231 -8.99 9.09 -7.51
C ASP A 231 -9.79 10.20 -8.19
N GLU A 232 -10.15 11.23 -7.42
CA GLU A 232 -10.97 12.33 -7.91
C GLU A 232 -10.29 13.08 -9.05
N THR A 233 -8.95 13.18 -9.02
CA THR A 233 -8.21 13.84 -10.09
C THR A 233 -8.41 13.14 -11.44
N SER A 234 -8.43 11.81 -11.46
CA SER A 234 -8.69 11.02 -12.68
C SER A 234 -10.11 11.25 -13.22
N ALA A 235 -11.11 11.33 -12.35
CA ALA A 235 -12.48 11.70 -12.76
C ALA A 235 -12.53 13.13 -13.34
N SER A 236 -11.77 14.07 -12.77
CA SER A 236 -11.65 15.43 -13.30
C SER A 236 -11.01 15.47 -14.69
N PHE A 237 -9.91 14.73 -14.92
CA PHE A 237 -9.30 14.60 -16.24
C PHE A 237 -10.28 14.07 -17.29
N LEU A 238 -11.07 13.05 -16.95
CA LEU A 238 -12.10 12.52 -17.85
C LEU A 238 -13.19 13.55 -18.11
N SER A 239 -13.70 14.22 -17.07
CA SER A 239 -14.70 15.28 -17.22
C SER A 239 -14.24 16.38 -18.17
N LYS A 240 -13.01 16.87 -18.00
CA LYS A 240 -12.44 17.93 -18.85
C LYS A 240 -12.12 17.43 -20.25
N GLY A 241 -11.60 16.22 -20.41
CA GLY A 241 -11.30 15.64 -21.71
C GLY A 241 -12.54 15.42 -22.58
N PHE A 242 -13.67 15.00 -21.98
CA PHE A 242 -14.94 14.85 -22.71
C PHE A 242 -15.65 16.17 -23.02
N ARG A 243 -15.16 17.32 -22.52
CA ARG A 243 -15.58 18.63 -23.05
C ARG A 243 -14.94 18.96 -24.40
N GLY A 244 -14.13 18.07 -24.97
CA GLY A 244 -13.51 18.22 -26.28
C GLY A 244 -12.65 19.49 -26.41
N PRO A 245 -11.69 19.74 -25.49
CA PRO A 245 -10.84 20.91 -25.60
C PRO A 245 -10.00 20.86 -26.87
N GLN A 246 -9.50 22.01 -27.32
CA GLN A 246 -8.64 22.09 -28.49
C GLN A 246 -7.26 21.46 -28.21
N PRO A 247 -6.51 20.99 -29.23
CA PRO A 247 -5.22 20.32 -29.04
C PRO A 247 -4.11 21.16 -28.36
N ASP A 248 -4.28 22.47 -28.29
CA ASP A 248 -3.38 23.39 -27.59
C ASP A 248 -3.60 23.40 -26.07
N ASP A 249 -4.77 22.96 -25.57
CA ASP A 249 -4.98 22.59 -24.17
C ASP A 249 -4.30 21.25 -23.87
N ARG A 250 -2.98 21.30 -23.75
CA ARG A 250 -2.15 20.11 -23.51
C ARG A 250 -2.47 19.37 -22.22
N LEU A 251 -3.13 20.02 -21.26
CA LEU A 251 -3.46 19.41 -19.98
C LEU A 251 -4.65 18.48 -20.11
N TYR A 252 -5.72 18.92 -20.75
CA TYR A 252 -6.98 18.16 -20.82
C TYR A 252 -7.29 17.54 -22.18
N TYR A 253 -6.48 17.80 -23.22
CA TYR A 253 -6.68 17.18 -24.52
C TYR A 253 -6.47 15.66 -24.48
N LEU A 254 -7.55 14.91 -24.66
CA LEU A 254 -7.60 13.44 -24.73
C LEU A 254 -8.11 12.92 -26.08
N GLY A 255 -8.04 13.74 -27.14
CA GLY A 255 -8.45 13.35 -28.50
C GLY A 255 -9.90 12.85 -28.61
N GLN A 256 -10.78 13.32 -27.72
CA GLN A 256 -12.21 12.97 -27.73
C GLN A 256 -13.02 14.07 -28.40
N GLN A 257 -14.10 13.66 -29.06
CA GLN A 257 -15.15 14.61 -29.43
C GLN A 257 -15.90 15.06 -28.18
N GLU A 258 -16.50 16.24 -28.24
CA GLU A 258 -17.31 16.76 -27.15
C GLU A 258 -18.49 15.81 -26.87
N ASP A 259 -18.59 15.37 -25.63
CA ASP A 259 -19.71 14.61 -25.08
C ASP A 259 -20.06 15.21 -23.72
N LEU A 260 -20.97 16.19 -23.73
CA LEU A 260 -21.35 16.94 -22.54
C LEU A 260 -22.03 16.08 -21.48
N GLU A 261 -22.79 15.05 -21.88
CA GLU A 261 -23.42 14.14 -20.93
C GLU A 261 -22.35 13.33 -20.19
N ARG A 262 -21.39 12.75 -20.92
CA ARG A 262 -20.28 12.01 -20.31
C ARG A 262 -19.43 12.92 -19.42
N ALA A 263 -19.12 14.13 -19.90
CA ALA A 263 -18.35 15.11 -19.15
C ALA A 263 -19.03 15.50 -17.82
N GLU A 264 -20.35 15.68 -17.81
CA GLU A 264 -21.09 16.04 -16.61
C GLU A 264 -21.23 14.87 -15.64
N ARG A 265 -21.38 13.63 -16.12
CA ARG A 265 -21.36 12.45 -15.22
C ARG A 265 -20.03 12.32 -14.48
N TYR A 266 -18.90 12.45 -15.19
CA TYR A 266 -17.60 12.46 -14.52
C TYR A 266 -17.41 13.64 -13.57
N LYS A 267 -18.00 14.80 -13.88
CA LYS A 267 -18.00 15.96 -12.96
C LYS A 267 -18.76 15.67 -11.67
N GLN A 268 -19.93 15.03 -11.77
CA GLN A 268 -20.70 14.60 -10.59
C GLN A 268 -19.92 13.57 -9.76
N ILE A 269 -19.33 12.57 -10.41
CA ILE A 269 -18.46 11.58 -9.75
C ILE A 269 -17.27 12.26 -9.06
N TRP A 270 -16.57 13.16 -9.74
CA TRP A 270 -15.49 13.95 -9.16
C TRP A 270 -15.93 14.70 -7.90
N SER A 271 -17.09 15.38 -7.94
CA SER A 271 -17.63 16.11 -6.78
C SER A 271 -17.87 15.17 -5.61
N MET A 272 -18.54 14.04 -5.83
CA MET A 272 -18.81 13.06 -4.79
C MET A 272 -17.53 12.46 -4.20
N LEU A 273 -16.54 12.14 -5.05
CA LEU A 273 -15.24 11.66 -4.58
C LEU A 273 -14.52 12.71 -3.73
N SER A 274 -14.59 13.98 -4.12
CA SER A 274 -14.02 15.11 -3.38
C SER A 274 -14.70 15.31 -2.03
N ASP A 275 -16.03 15.34 -2.01
CA ASP A 275 -16.85 15.54 -0.80
C ASP A 275 -16.60 14.45 0.25
N TRP A 276 -16.38 13.22 -0.21
CA TRP A 276 -16.10 12.06 0.64
C TRP A 276 -14.62 11.69 0.74
N SER A 277 -13.70 12.52 0.23
CA SER A 277 -12.25 12.18 0.11
C SER A 277 -11.61 11.69 1.41
N TYR A 278 -12.00 12.25 2.55
CA TYR A 278 -11.55 11.83 3.89
C TYR A 278 -11.86 10.37 4.23
N ALA A 279 -12.84 9.78 3.54
CA ALA A 279 -13.31 8.41 3.71
C ALA A 279 -12.81 7.44 2.63
N ASN A 280 -11.98 7.91 1.69
CA ASN A 280 -11.39 7.10 0.61
C ASN A 280 -12.42 6.29 -0.20
N PRO A 281 -13.38 6.98 -0.87
CA PRO A 281 -14.43 6.36 -1.67
C PRO A 281 -13.88 5.53 -2.83
N LYS A 282 -14.72 4.63 -3.37
CA LYS A 282 -14.43 3.81 -4.55
C LYS A 282 -15.66 3.78 -5.45
N VAL A 283 -15.45 3.55 -6.74
CA VAL A 283 -16.51 3.46 -7.75
C VAL A 283 -16.27 2.22 -8.64
N PRO A 284 -16.27 1.00 -8.09
CA PRO A 284 -16.02 -0.22 -8.88
C PRO A 284 -17.00 -0.38 -10.06
N GLU A 285 -18.19 0.20 -9.95
CA GLU A 285 -19.25 0.23 -10.98
C GLU A 285 -19.07 1.33 -12.05
N ILE A 286 -17.90 1.99 -12.14
CA ILE A 286 -17.72 3.14 -13.05
C ILE A 286 -18.10 2.85 -14.51
N ASN A 287 -17.88 1.62 -14.98
CA ASN A 287 -18.21 1.20 -16.35
C ASN A 287 -19.72 0.95 -16.55
N ASP A 288 -20.47 0.70 -15.47
CA ASP A 288 -21.93 0.61 -15.49
C ASP A 288 -22.58 2.01 -15.45
N ILE A 289 -21.82 3.04 -15.06
CA ILE A 289 -22.29 4.43 -14.97
C ILE A 289 -21.87 5.24 -16.19
N VAL A 290 -20.58 5.18 -16.55
CA VAL A 290 -19.94 5.99 -17.59
C VAL A 290 -18.94 5.12 -18.36
N PRO A 291 -19.40 4.18 -19.21
CA PRO A 291 -18.49 3.41 -20.05
C PRO A 291 -17.77 4.33 -21.05
N LEU A 292 -16.51 4.01 -21.33
CA LEU A 292 -15.71 4.74 -22.32
C LEU A 292 -16.28 4.55 -23.74
N PRO A 293 -16.10 5.53 -24.66
CA PRO A 293 -16.45 5.37 -26.06
C PRO A 293 -15.84 4.10 -26.69
N PRO A 294 -16.52 3.47 -27.66
CA PRO A 294 -17.73 3.93 -28.34
C PRO A 294 -19.05 3.55 -27.65
N ALA A 295 -19.02 3.02 -26.42
CA ALA A 295 -20.22 2.60 -25.71
C ALA A 295 -21.17 3.78 -25.43
N LYS A 296 -22.47 3.54 -25.62
CA LYS A 296 -23.52 4.50 -25.25
C LYS A 296 -23.67 4.56 -23.74
N LEU A 297 -24.03 5.75 -23.22
CA LEU A 297 -24.27 5.92 -21.81
C LEU A 297 -25.55 5.19 -21.38
N PRO A 298 -25.50 4.36 -20.33
CA PRO A 298 -26.69 3.74 -19.74
C PRO A 298 -27.51 4.76 -18.93
N ALA A 299 -28.73 4.41 -18.54
CA ALA A 299 -29.46 5.21 -17.56
C ALA A 299 -28.72 5.22 -16.21
N TRP A 300 -28.64 6.38 -15.57
CA TRP A 300 -28.01 6.53 -14.26
C TRP A 300 -28.80 7.55 -13.43
N ASP A 301 -29.02 7.24 -12.16
CA ASP A 301 -29.81 8.03 -11.23
C ASP A 301 -28.98 9.09 -10.47
N GLY A 302 -27.69 9.24 -10.81
CA GLY A 302 -26.79 10.18 -10.18
C GLY A 302 -26.21 9.70 -8.85
N LYS A 303 -26.36 8.43 -8.48
CA LYS A 303 -25.86 7.89 -7.20
C LYS A 303 -24.71 6.91 -7.38
N LEU A 304 -23.88 6.79 -6.34
CA LEU A 304 -22.80 5.80 -6.26
C LEU A 304 -23.13 4.78 -5.19
N LYS A 305 -22.92 3.50 -5.48
CA LYS A 305 -23.17 2.40 -4.52
C LYS A 305 -22.43 2.62 -3.21
N TRP A 306 -21.18 3.10 -3.31
CA TRP A 306 -20.37 3.41 -2.14
C TRP A 306 -21.00 4.46 -1.22
N VAL A 307 -21.65 5.50 -1.77
CA VAL A 307 -22.31 6.54 -0.98
C VAL A 307 -23.53 5.95 -0.28
N GLU A 308 -24.35 5.19 -1.01
CA GLU A 308 -25.54 4.54 -0.45
C GLU A 308 -25.18 3.56 0.67
N GLU A 309 -24.18 2.69 0.46
CA GLU A 309 -23.67 1.77 1.48
C GLU A 309 -23.08 2.51 2.69
N ARG A 310 -22.40 3.64 2.43
CA ARG A 310 -21.83 4.46 3.50
C ARG A 310 -22.92 5.05 4.38
N GLU A 311 -23.94 5.64 3.79
CA GLU A 311 -25.07 6.28 4.48
C GLU A 311 -25.97 5.24 5.18
N ALA A 312 -26.24 4.10 4.54
CA ALA A 312 -27.02 3.02 5.15
C ALA A 312 -26.38 2.49 6.43
N ASN A 313 -25.04 2.47 6.47
CA ASN A 313 -24.23 2.19 7.66
C ASN A 313 -24.65 0.94 8.47
N VAL A 314 -25.14 -0.09 7.78
CA VAL A 314 -25.66 -1.31 8.39
C VAL A 314 -24.56 -1.98 9.22
N PRO A 315 -24.76 -2.21 10.53
CA PRO A 315 -23.74 -2.83 11.37
C PRO A 315 -23.58 -4.32 11.02
N PRO A 316 -22.34 -4.82 10.88
CA PRO A 316 -22.09 -6.26 10.79
C PRO A 316 -22.34 -6.92 12.16
N PRO A 317 -22.40 -8.26 12.22
CA PRO A 317 -22.52 -8.98 13.49
C PRO A 317 -21.42 -8.57 14.47
N LYS A 318 -21.82 -8.15 15.68
CA LYS A 318 -20.86 -7.87 16.76
C LYS A 318 -20.25 -9.19 17.25
N PRO A 319 -18.91 -9.30 17.35
CA PRO A 319 -18.28 -10.48 17.92
C PRO A 319 -18.71 -10.66 19.38
N SER A 320 -19.02 -11.90 19.77
CA SER A 320 -19.31 -12.23 21.16
C SER A 320 -18.03 -12.26 21.99
N GLU A 321 -18.13 -11.98 23.29
CA GLU A 321 -16.97 -12.13 24.19
C GLU A 321 -16.45 -13.57 24.20
N ALA A 322 -17.33 -14.57 24.08
CA ALA A 322 -16.93 -15.97 23.96
C ALA A 322 -16.09 -16.24 22.70
N LEU A 323 -16.41 -15.61 21.57
CA LEU A 323 -15.61 -15.72 20.34
C LEU A 323 -14.24 -15.07 20.50
N ILE A 324 -14.19 -13.88 21.12
CA ILE A 324 -12.96 -13.16 21.42
C ILE A 324 -12.07 -13.99 22.35
N GLU A 325 -12.63 -14.54 23.42
CA GLU A 325 -11.92 -15.42 24.36
C GLU A 325 -11.41 -16.69 23.68
N LEU A 326 -12.20 -17.30 22.80
CA LEU A 326 -11.80 -18.49 22.04
C LEU A 326 -10.57 -18.21 21.17
N LEU A 327 -10.62 -17.14 20.37
CA LEU A 327 -9.52 -16.75 19.47
C LEU A 327 -8.28 -16.26 20.22
N ALA A 328 -8.48 -15.53 21.33
CA ALA A 328 -7.39 -15.10 22.20
C ALA A 328 -6.70 -16.32 22.83
N LYS A 329 -7.47 -17.28 23.37
CA LYS A 329 -6.92 -18.49 23.98
C LYS A 329 -6.17 -19.36 22.98
N ALA A 330 -6.65 -19.48 21.75
CA ALA A 330 -5.99 -20.26 20.69
C ALA A 330 -4.54 -19.80 20.43
N MET A 331 -4.29 -18.50 20.56
CA MET A 331 -2.97 -17.89 20.38
C MET A 331 -2.31 -17.45 21.69
N VAL A 332 -2.87 -17.82 22.84
CA VAL A 332 -2.42 -17.43 24.20
C VAL A 332 -2.26 -15.91 24.33
N LEU A 333 -3.29 -15.16 23.93
CA LEU A 333 -3.36 -13.71 23.99
C LEU A 333 -4.20 -13.25 25.19
N ASP A 334 -3.97 -12.03 25.67
CA ASP A 334 -4.87 -11.34 26.58
C ASP A 334 -6.14 -10.92 25.82
N PRO A 335 -7.35 -11.43 26.16
CA PRO A 335 -8.58 -11.08 25.46
C PRO A 335 -8.96 -9.60 25.58
N LYS A 336 -8.43 -8.86 26.56
CA LYS A 336 -8.71 -7.43 26.74
C LYS A 336 -7.87 -6.52 25.85
N THR A 337 -6.71 -6.97 25.41
CA THR A 337 -5.77 -6.14 24.64
C THR A 337 -5.38 -6.76 23.29
N GLY A 338 -5.63 -8.05 23.12
CA GLY A 338 -5.14 -8.89 22.03
C GLY A 338 -3.64 -9.17 22.10
N LYS A 339 -2.93 -8.71 23.14
CA LYS A 339 -1.48 -8.84 23.23
C LYS A 339 -1.07 -10.27 23.58
N PRO A 340 0.06 -10.77 23.03
CA PRO A 340 0.60 -12.08 23.42
C PRO A 340 0.94 -12.16 24.91
N LEU A 341 0.56 -13.25 25.56
CA LEU A 341 0.97 -13.57 26.92
C LEU A 341 2.18 -14.53 26.92
N PRO A 342 2.92 -14.64 28.03
CA PRO A 342 3.97 -15.65 28.17
C PRO A 342 3.45 -17.05 27.83
N GLY A 343 4.13 -17.72 26.89
CA GLY A 343 3.71 -19.03 26.36
C GLY A 343 2.97 -18.97 25.03
N SER A 344 2.65 -17.77 24.53
CA SER A 344 2.16 -17.61 23.15
C SER A 344 3.24 -17.95 22.13
N PRO A 345 2.89 -18.61 21.01
CA PRO A 345 3.83 -18.84 19.90
C PRO A 345 4.31 -17.52 19.26
N VAL A 346 3.61 -16.42 19.51
CA VAL A 346 3.92 -15.08 18.99
C VAL A 346 4.43 -14.12 20.08
N TYR A 347 4.76 -14.62 21.28
CA TYR A 347 5.29 -13.81 22.37
C TYR A 347 6.73 -13.37 22.12
N SER A 348 6.99 -12.07 22.22
CA SER A 348 8.34 -11.52 22.40
C SER A 348 8.50 -10.91 23.79
N LYS A 349 9.71 -10.98 24.37
CA LYS A 349 10.03 -10.26 25.63
C LYS A 349 9.95 -8.73 25.49
N GLU A 350 9.87 -8.24 24.25
CA GLU A 350 9.78 -6.82 23.90
C GLU A 350 8.33 -6.34 23.69
N ASP A 351 7.33 -7.22 23.79
CA ASP A 351 5.88 -6.93 23.63
C ASP A 351 5.18 -6.59 24.97
#